data_AF-A0A973SN30-F1
#
_entry.id   AF-A0A973SN30-F1
#
_cell.length_a   1.000
_cell.length_b   1.000
_cell.length_c   1.000
_cell.angle_alpha   90.00
_cell.angle_beta   90.00
_cell.angle_gamma   90.00
#
_symmetry.space_group_name_H-M   'P 1'
#
loop_
_entity.id
_entity.type
_entity.pdbx_description
1 polymer ?
#
loop_
_entity_poly.entity_id
_entity_poly.type
_entity_poly.pdbx_seq_one_letter_code
_entity_poly.pdbx_strand_id
1 'polypeptide(L)'
;MPILAKTLAATGVSALCLTLAPTTAHAASAISCKVASGQVQYRPGMQRFQLPDLVLHEDRIGNCADRSGLGVTTASLRADFTGVDLSCGVRDFSAVTGVVTVGWNTRGAQRTSTAQVKIDQVVGSTAKVSGTVSTGQFAGRRFTGSFDAAMFGNSGTCISSSGLGNSITTTFQGDFSVT
;
A
#
# COMPACT_ATOMS: atom_id res chain seq x y z
N MET A 1 15.32 -21.32 -86.01
CA MET A 1 13.89 -20.90 -85.95
C MET A 1 13.05 -22.14 -85.69
N PRO A 2 12.01 -22.17 -84.82
CA PRO A 2 11.65 -21.38 -83.61
C PRO A 2 11.80 -22.24 -82.31
N ILE A 3 12.27 -21.72 -81.18
CA ILE A 3 11.55 -21.12 -80.03
C ILE A 3 10.20 -21.81 -79.68
N LEU A 4 10.13 -22.45 -78.51
CA LEU A 4 8.93 -22.38 -77.65
C LEU A 4 9.29 -22.66 -76.18
N ALA A 5 9.10 -21.63 -75.36
CA ALA A 5 9.29 -21.62 -73.92
C ALA A 5 8.15 -22.35 -73.18
N LYS A 6 8.45 -22.94 -72.02
CA LYS A 6 7.46 -23.15 -70.97
C LYS A 6 8.03 -22.76 -69.61
N THR A 7 7.65 -21.55 -69.24
CA THR A 7 7.63 -20.96 -67.90
C THR A 7 6.87 -21.87 -66.93
N LEU A 8 7.44 -22.15 -65.76
CA LEU A 8 6.70 -22.64 -64.60
C LEU A 8 7.12 -21.80 -63.39
N ALA A 9 6.10 -21.19 -62.79
CA ALA A 9 6.16 -20.14 -61.81
C ALA A 9 6.76 -20.62 -60.48
N ALA A 10 7.76 -19.91 -59.99
CA ALA A 10 8.19 -19.99 -58.60
C ALA A 10 7.22 -19.16 -57.76
N THR A 11 6.24 -19.82 -57.13
CA THR A 11 5.46 -19.24 -56.04
C THR A 11 6.37 -19.04 -54.83
N GLY A 12 6.97 -17.85 -54.75
CA GLY A 12 7.62 -17.35 -53.54
C GLY A 12 6.57 -17.09 -52.47
N VAL A 13 6.42 -18.01 -51.53
CA VAL A 13 5.72 -17.76 -50.28
C VAL A 13 6.62 -16.86 -49.44
N SER A 14 6.45 -15.55 -49.58
CA SER A 14 7.02 -14.57 -48.66
C SER A 14 6.35 -14.79 -47.30
N ALA A 15 6.96 -15.63 -46.46
CA ALA A 15 6.67 -15.69 -45.04
C ALA A 15 7.05 -14.34 -44.44
N LEU A 16 6.07 -13.44 -44.32
CA LEU A 16 6.13 -12.27 -43.45
C LEU A 16 6.28 -12.78 -42.02
N CYS A 17 7.52 -13.04 -41.63
CA CYS A 17 7.88 -13.19 -40.23
C CYS A 17 7.66 -11.82 -39.58
N LEU A 18 6.43 -11.58 -39.11
CA LEU A 18 6.14 -10.55 -38.14
C LEU A 18 7.00 -10.87 -36.91
N THR A 19 8.19 -10.29 -36.85
CA THR A 19 8.98 -10.24 -35.62
C THR A 19 8.19 -9.36 -34.66
N LEU A 20 7.23 -9.96 -33.97
CA LEU A 20 6.72 -9.43 -32.72
C LEU A 20 7.95 -9.29 -31.83
N ALA A 21 8.46 -8.05 -31.75
CA ALA A 21 9.50 -7.73 -30.78
C ALA A 21 9.00 -8.26 -29.44
N PRO A 22 9.81 -9.04 -28.69
CA PRO A 22 9.40 -9.52 -27.39
C PRO A 22 9.03 -8.29 -26.58
N THR A 23 7.74 -8.11 -26.31
CA THR A 23 7.30 -7.16 -25.30
C THR A 23 7.95 -7.67 -24.04
N THR A 24 8.98 -6.97 -23.55
CA THR A 24 9.54 -7.22 -22.24
C THR A 24 8.37 -7.24 -21.29
N ALA A 25 8.00 -8.41 -20.80
CA ALA A 25 7.04 -8.55 -19.73
C ALA A 25 7.70 -7.83 -18.56
N HIS A 26 7.36 -6.55 -18.37
CA HIS A 26 7.75 -5.81 -17.20
C HIS A 26 7.05 -6.52 -16.05
N ALA A 27 7.77 -7.45 -15.41
CA ALA A 27 7.39 -7.98 -14.13
C ALA A 27 7.17 -6.74 -13.27
N ALA A 28 5.90 -6.48 -12.92
CA ALA A 28 5.55 -5.36 -12.07
C ALA A 28 6.49 -5.44 -10.89
N SER A 29 7.38 -4.46 -10.77
CA SER A 29 8.24 -4.36 -9.62
C SER A 29 7.27 -4.30 -8.45
N ALA A 30 7.35 -5.27 -7.55
CA ALA A 30 6.38 -5.42 -6.49
C ALA A 30 7.15 -5.74 -5.23
N ILE A 31 6.87 -4.97 -4.19
CA ILE A 31 7.38 -5.23 -2.85
C ILE A 31 6.15 -5.56 -2.03
N SER A 32 6.17 -6.68 -1.33
CA SER A 32 5.10 -7.08 -0.42
C SER A 32 5.70 -7.33 0.96
N CYS A 33 5.16 -6.68 1.99
CA CYS A 33 5.70 -6.76 3.33
C CYS A 33 4.61 -7.15 4.32
N LYS A 34 4.97 -8.01 5.27
CA LYS A 34 4.14 -8.33 6.43
C LYS A 34 4.50 -7.39 7.57
N VAL A 35 3.54 -6.61 8.07
CA VAL A 35 3.72 -5.73 9.22
C VAL A 35 3.29 -6.50 10.48
N ALA A 36 4.28 -6.87 11.29
CA ALA A 36 4.04 -7.59 12.54
C ALA A 36 3.45 -6.68 13.64
N SER A 37 3.82 -5.40 13.65
CA SER A 37 3.07 -4.35 14.35
C SER A 37 3.45 -2.96 13.81
N GLY A 38 2.49 -2.13 13.44
CA GLY A 38 2.70 -0.73 13.10
C GLY A 38 1.94 0.21 14.05
N GLN A 39 2.26 1.51 14.01
CA GLN A 39 1.59 2.53 14.82
C GLN A 39 0.60 3.34 13.98
N VAL A 40 -0.64 3.45 14.44
CA VAL A 40 -1.60 4.43 13.91
C VAL A 40 -1.81 5.52 14.94
N GLN A 41 -1.59 6.77 14.55
CA GLN A 41 -2.00 7.92 15.33
C GLN A 41 -3.28 8.52 14.73
N TYR A 42 -4.29 8.71 15.57
CA TYR A 42 -5.49 9.45 15.20
C TYR A 42 -5.73 10.58 16.20
N ARG A 43 -6.25 11.69 15.68
CA ARG A 43 -6.73 12.81 16.49
C ARG A 43 -8.25 12.77 16.47
N PRO A 44 -8.90 12.18 17.48
CA PRO A 44 -10.34 12.19 17.54
C PRO A 44 -10.84 13.63 17.61
N GLY A 45 -11.96 13.87 16.94
CA GLY A 45 -12.77 15.04 17.26
C GLY A 45 -13.14 14.97 18.74
N MET A 46 -12.66 15.94 19.51
CA MET A 46 -13.28 16.35 20.76
C MET A 46 -13.38 15.25 21.88
N GLN A 47 -12.29 14.85 22.54
CA GLN A 47 -12.29 13.97 23.74
C GLN A 47 -12.32 14.67 25.16
N ARG A 48 -13.33 14.40 26.00
CA ARG A 48 -13.51 15.03 27.36
C ARG A 48 -12.81 14.36 28.56
N PHE A 49 -12.14 13.22 28.36
CA PHE A 49 -11.44 12.53 29.46
C PHE A 49 -9.99 12.28 29.07
N GLN A 50 -9.08 12.69 29.94
CA GLN A 50 -7.66 12.31 29.89
C GLN A 50 -7.58 10.80 30.06
N LEU A 51 -7.37 10.07 28.95
CA LEU A 51 -6.84 8.71 29.06
C LEU A 51 -5.36 8.79 29.45
N PRO A 52 -4.88 7.87 30.29
CA PRO A 52 -3.47 7.79 30.66
C PRO A 52 -2.61 7.65 29.40
N ASP A 53 -1.41 8.23 29.47
CA ASP A 53 -0.43 8.29 28.38
C ASP A 53 -0.34 6.95 27.67
N LEU A 54 -0.64 7.03 26.39
CA LEU A 54 -0.67 5.87 25.56
C LEU A 54 0.77 5.45 25.24
N VAL A 55 1.12 4.28 25.75
CA VAL A 55 2.41 3.63 25.66
C VAL A 55 2.89 3.57 24.21
N LEU A 56 3.98 4.28 23.91
CA LEU A 56 4.78 4.10 22.69
C LEU A 56 5.19 2.62 22.60
N HIS A 57 4.52 1.87 21.74
CA HIS A 57 4.94 0.51 21.39
C HIS A 57 5.99 0.59 20.31
N GLU A 58 7.16 -0.02 20.53
CA GLU A 58 8.25 -0.03 19.55
C GLU A 58 7.76 -0.48 18.16
N ASP A 59 8.17 0.26 17.12
CA ASP A 59 7.91 -0.10 15.72
C ASP A 59 8.54 -1.49 15.45
N ARG A 60 7.72 -2.53 15.30
CA ARG A 60 8.27 -3.85 14.94
C ARG A 60 8.50 -3.93 13.44
N ILE A 61 9.70 -4.34 13.13
CA ILE A 61 10.21 -4.52 11.77
C ILE A 61 9.53 -5.73 11.13
N GLY A 62 8.85 -5.50 10.01
CA GLY A 62 8.22 -6.51 9.17
C GLY A 62 9.14 -7.07 8.10
N ASN A 63 8.97 -8.35 7.73
CA ASN A 63 9.73 -8.98 6.66
C ASN A 63 9.11 -8.68 5.29
N CYS A 64 9.95 -8.42 4.28
CA CYS A 64 9.51 -8.12 2.92
C CYS A 64 9.94 -9.19 1.91
N ALA A 65 9.04 -9.53 1.00
CA ALA A 65 9.34 -10.21 -0.24
C ALA A 65 9.56 -9.16 -1.34
N ASP A 66 10.82 -8.97 -1.73
CA ASP A 66 11.20 -8.01 -2.76
C ASP A 66 11.30 -8.67 -4.14
N ARG A 67 10.42 -8.27 -5.07
CA ARG A 67 10.48 -8.65 -6.49
C ARG A 67 10.90 -7.48 -7.39
N SER A 68 11.25 -6.34 -6.81
CA SER A 68 11.73 -5.15 -7.53
C SER A 68 13.22 -5.18 -7.83
N GLY A 69 14.00 -6.04 -7.14
CA GLY A 69 15.45 -6.12 -7.27
C GLY A 69 16.22 -5.03 -6.51
N LEU A 70 15.52 -4.22 -5.71
CA LEU A 70 16.12 -3.10 -4.98
C LEU A 70 16.84 -3.54 -3.70
N GLY A 71 16.58 -4.76 -3.22
CA GLY A 71 17.20 -5.34 -2.04
C GLY A 71 16.50 -4.92 -0.74
N VAL A 72 15.17 -4.78 -0.78
CA VAL A 72 14.36 -4.49 0.41
C VAL A 72 14.21 -5.76 1.25
N THR A 73 14.71 -5.74 2.47
CA THR A 73 14.63 -6.91 3.37
C THR A 73 13.55 -6.73 4.43
N THR A 74 13.40 -5.51 4.94
CA THR A 74 12.44 -5.22 5.99
C THR A 74 11.76 -3.87 5.84
N ALA A 75 10.58 -3.73 6.43
CA ALA A 75 9.87 -2.46 6.51
C ALA A 75 9.20 -2.23 7.86
N SER A 76 9.13 -0.98 8.31
CA SER A 76 8.27 -0.52 9.39
C SER A 76 7.21 0.42 8.83
N LEU A 77 6.04 0.48 9.45
CA LEU A 77 4.92 1.28 8.95
C LEU A 77 4.29 2.08 10.08
N ARG A 78 4.17 3.39 9.85
CA ARG A 78 3.45 4.33 10.70
C ARG A 78 2.38 5.02 9.88
N ALA A 79 1.15 5.03 10.36
CA ALA A 79 0.05 5.72 9.72
C ALA A 79 -0.43 6.87 10.62
N ASP A 80 -0.76 7.99 9.99
CA ASP A 80 -1.40 9.13 10.64
C ASP A 80 -2.69 9.43 9.86
N PHE A 81 -3.82 9.33 10.54
CA PHE A 81 -5.11 9.68 9.96
C PHE A 81 -5.67 10.89 10.71
N THR A 82 -5.70 12.04 10.04
CA THR A 82 -6.26 13.29 10.57
C THR A 82 -7.71 13.47 10.15
N GLY A 83 -8.54 14.02 11.03
CA GLY A 83 -9.92 14.40 10.69
C GLY A 83 -10.88 13.22 10.56
N VAL A 84 -10.50 12.05 11.08
CA VAL A 84 -11.40 10.90 11.13
C VAL A 84 -12.33 11.04 12.31
N ASP A 85 -13.58 11.39 12.03
CA ASP A 85 -14.66 11.25 13.00
C ASP A 85 -15.03 9.75 13.05
N LEU A 86 -14.30 9.00 13.86
CA LEU A 86 -14.63 7.61 14.19
C LEU A 86 -15.80 7.56 15.19
N SER A 87 -16.88 8.29 14.91
CA SER A 87 -18.12 8.14 15.66
C SER A 87 -18.85 6.88 15.21
N CYS A 88 -19.53 6.21 16.15
CA CYS A 88 -20.30 4.98 15.91
C CYS A 88 -21.42 5.10 14.87
N GLY A 89 -21.69 6.31 14.39
CA GLY A 89 -22.64 6.57 13.32
C GLY A 89 -22.04 6.60 11.92
N VAL A 90 -20.70 6.70 11.77
CA VAL A 90 -20.06 6.77 10.45
C VAL A 90 -19.98 5.38 9.86
N ARG A 91 -20.97 5.07 9.02
CA ARG A 91 -21.01 3.85 8.21
C ARG A 91 -20.22 3.98 6.90
N ASP A 92 -19.75 5.20 6.59
CA ASP A 92 -19.06 5.50 5.35
C ASP A 92 -17.62 5.98 5.63
N PHE A 93 -16.69 5.03 5.50
CA PHE A 93 -15.25 5.27 5.66
C PHE A 93 -14.58 5.74 4.36
N SER A 94 -15.33 5.87 3.25
CA SER A 94 -14.75 6.12 1.92
C SER A 94 -14.12 7.50 1.75
N ALA A 95 -14.45 8.45 2.64
CA ALA A 95 -13.88 9.81 2.65
C ALA A 95 -12.62 9.95 3.52
N VAL A 96 -12.22 8.90 4.24
CA VAL A 96 -11.09 8.98 5.18
C VAL A 96 -9.77 8.91 4.43
N THR A 97 -9.01 9.99 4.47
CA THR A 97 -7.63 10.05 3.98
C THR A 97 -6.63 10.06 5.12
N GLY A 98 -5.42 9.59 4.85
CA GLY A 98 -4.34 9.55 5.81
C GLY A 98 -2.98 9.57 5.13
N VAL A 99 -1.95 9.70 5.95
CA VAL A 99 -0.56 9.67 5.54
C VAL A 99 0.10 8.44 6.13
N VAL A 100 0.69 7.61 5.28
CA VAL A 100 1.47 6.45 5.70
C VAL A 100 2.95 6.75 5.47
N THR A 101 3.74 6.62 6.52
CA THR A 101 5.21 6.65 6.46
C THR A 101 5.73 5.22 6.56
N VAL A 102 6.53 4.81 5.57
CA VAL A 102 7.17 3.51 5.53
C VAL A 102 8.67 3.68 5.70
N GLY A 103 9.24 3.08 6.74
CA GLY A 103 10.67 2.92 6.92
C GLY A 103 11.12 1.63 6.24
N TRP A 104 12.21 1.66 5.49
CA TRP A 104 12.73 0.55 4.72
C TRP A 104 14.17 0.27 5.10
N ASN A 105 14.52 -1.02 5.20
CA ASN A 105 15.92 -1.44 5.12
C ASN A 105 16.19 -1.95 3.71
N THR A 106 16.97 -1.18 2.94
CA THR A 106 17.40 -1.52 1.59
C THR A 106 18.89 -1.79 1.62
N ARG A 107 19.30 -3.06 1.48
CA ARG A 107 20.73 -3.48 1.49
C ARG A 107 21.52 -2.96 2.71
N GLY A 108 20.90 -2.93 3.89
CA GLY A 108 21.50 -2.42 5.12
C GLY A 108 21.35 -0.92 5.35
N ALA A 109 20.88 -0.16 4.35
CA ALA A 109 20.65 1.28 4.48
C ALA A 109 19.19 1.58 4.84
N GLN A 110 18.98 2.46 5.82
CA GLN A 110 17.65 2.95 6.17
C GLN A 110 17.16 3.99 5.17
N ARG A 111 15.93 3.84 4.68
CA ARG A 111 15.25 4.76 3.77
C ARG A 111 13.83 4.99 4.24
N THR A 112 13.24 6.12 3.85
CA THR A 112 11.84 6.43 4.20
C THR A 112 11.06 6.74 2.93
N SER A 113 9.78 6.40 2.93
CA SER A 113 8.82 6.86 1.91
C SER A 113 7.53 7.28 2.57
N THR A 114 6.83 8.22 1.95
CA THR A 114 5.52 8.69 2.42
C THR A 114 4.50 8.42 1.33
N ALA A 115 3.33 7.91 1.71
CA ALA A 115 2.20 7.69 0.83
C ALA A 115 0.97 8.43 1.36
N GLN A 116 0.22 9.04 0.45
CA GLN A 116 -1.13 9.49 0.76
C GLN A 116 -2.06 8.33 0.47
N VAL A 117 -2.85 7.94 1.46
CA VAL A 117 -3.75 6.79 1.38
C VAL A 117 -5.17 7.21 1.70
N LYS A 118 -6.12 6.40 1.24
CA LYS A 118 -7.52 6.43 1.64
C LYS A 118 -7.95 5.05 2.09
N ILE A 119 -8.97 5.00 2.94
CA ILE A 119 -9.63 3.75 3.30
C ILE A 119 -10.62 3.42 2.20
N ASP A 120 -10.38 2.31 1.48
CA ASP A 120 -11.27 1.87 0.40
C ASP A 120 -12.46 1.09 0.94
N GLN A 121 -12.24 0.28 1.97
CA GLN A 121 -13.23 -0.64 2.52
C GLN A 121 -12.87 -1.04 3.94
N VAL A 122 -13.88 -1.21 4.80
CA VAL A 122 -13.74 -1.89 6.08
C VAL A 122 -14.68 -3.10 6.09
N VAL A 123 -14.14 -4.29 6.33
CA VAL A 123 -14.91 -5.54 6.42
C VAL A 123 -14.58 -6.21 7.74
N GLY A 124 -15.57 -6.31 8.63
CA GLY A 124 -15.34 -6.82 9.99
C GLY A 124 -14.28 -5.99 10.71
N SER A 125 -13.21 -6.64 11.16
CA SER A 125 -12.05 -6.02 11.78
C SER A 125 -10.88 -5.87 10.81
N THR A 126 -11.11 -5.69 9.50
CA THR A 126 -10.02 -5.47 8.53
C THR A 126 -10.30 -4.23 7.68
N ALA A 127 -9.34 -3.31 7.63
CA ALA A 127 -9.37 -2.12 6.79
C ALA A 127 -8.47 -2.31 5.56
N LYS A 128 -9.03 -2.08 4.37
CA LYS A 128 -8.29 -2.01 3.12
C LYS A 128 -8.01 -0.56 2.79
N VAL A 129 -6.75 -0.27 2.48
CA VAL A 129 -6.31 1.07 2.11
C VAL A 129 -5.61 1.04 0.76
N SER A 130 -5.72 2.14 0.03
CA SER A 130 -4.93 2.35 -1.16
C SER A 130 -4.55 3.80 -1.35
N GLY A 131 -3.51 4.02 -2.14
CA GLY A 131 -2.93 5.34 -2.29
C GLY A 131 -1.80 5.36 -3.29
N THR A 132 -1.04 6.45 -3.23
CA THR A 132 0.16 6.65 -4.04
C THR A 132 1.28 7.15 -3.15
N VAL A 133 2.48 6.61 -3.35
CA VAL A 133 3.69 7.09 -2.69
C VAL A 133 4.02 8.48 -3.22
N SER A 134 3.95 9.48 -2.36
CA SER A 134 4.23 10.88 -2.72
C SER A 134 5.71 11.21 -2.69
N THR A 135 6.48 10.60 -1.77
CA THR A 135 7.92 10.89 -1.60
C THR A 135 8.74 9.65 -1.25
N GLY A 136 10.06 9.73 -1.48
CA GLY A 136 11.03 8.67 -1.18
C GLY A 136 11.38 7.81 -2.38
N GLN A 137 12.10 6.71 -2.13
CA GLN A 137 12.64 5.82 -3.18
C GLN A 137 11.57 5.18 -4.08
N PHE A 138 10.30 5.25 -3.69
CA PHE A 138 9.17 4.66 -4.39
C PHE A 138 8.15 5.68 -4.88
N ALA A 139 8.51 6.96 -4.96
CA ALA A 139 7.59 8.02 -5.40
C ALA A 139 6.90 7.69 -6.74
N GLY A 140 5.61 8.00 -6.83
CA GLY A 140 4.76 7.70 -7.99
C GLY A 140 4.20 6.28 -8.03
N ARG A 141 4.67 5.36 -7.18
CA ARG A 141 4.20 3.98 -7.15
C ARG A 141 2.90 3.85 -6.35
N ARG A 142 2.10 2.84 -6.70
CA ARG A 142 0.83 2.57 -6.02
C ARG A 142 1.09 1.87 -4.70
N PHE A 143 0.45 2.37 -3.64
CA PHE A 143 0.43 1.75 -2.33
C PHE A 143 -0.91 1.05 -2.13
N THR A 144 -0.90 -0.19 -1.63
CA THR A 144 -2.09 -0.90 -1.17
C THR A 144 -1.79 -1.63 0.13
N GLY A 145 -2.76 -1.75 1.02
CA GLY A 145 -2.60 -2.45 2.29
C GLY A 145 -3.90 -3.03 2.82
N SER A 146 -3.78 -4.10 3.60
CA SER A 146 -4.87 -4.73 4.34
C SER A 146 -4.41 -4.87 5.77
N PHE A 147 -5.08 -4.20 6.69
CA PHE A 147 -4.68 -4.11 8.09
C PHE A 147 -5.80 -4.56 9.00
N ASP A 148 -5.46 -5.36 10.00
CA ASP A 148 -6.38 -5.71 11.06
C ASP A 148 -6.71 -4.46 11.88
N ALA A 149 -7.95 -4.07 11.70
CA ALA A 149 -8.69 -2.98 12.27
C ALA A 149 -9.04 -3.20 13.75
N ALA A 150 -8.23 -3.98 14.51
CA ALA A 150 -8.19 -3.82 15.97
C ALA A 150 -7.90 -2.36 16.36
N MET A 151 -7.34 -1.58 15.43
CA MET A 151 -7.31 -0.11 15.41
C MET A 151 -8.64 0.58 15.74
N PHE A 152 -9.78 -0.04 15.42
CA PHE A 152 -11.13 0.53 15.56
C PHE A 152 -11.89 -0.05 16.77
N GLY A 153 -11.18 -0.74 17.67
CA GLY A 153 -11.72 -1.33 18.89
C GLY A 153 -12.31 -2.72 18.65
N ASN A 154 -11.78 -3.71 19.37
CA ASN A 154 -12.53 -4.94 19.61
C ASN A 154 -13.85 -4.54 20.27
N SER A 155 -14.97 -4.85 19.61
CA SER A 155 -16.34 -4.54 20.06
C SER A 155 -16.73 -3.06 20.18
N GLY A 156 -16.86 -2.33 19.07
CA GLY A 156 -17.96 -1.34 18.87
C GLY A 156 -18.23 -0.26 19.94
N THR A 157 -17.35 -0.02 20.91
CA THR A 157 -17.46 1.06 21.89
C THR A 157 -16.81 2.29 21.30
N CYS A 158 -17.47 2.89 20.32
CA CYS A 158 -17.06 4.24 19.93
C CYS A 158 -17.26 5.14 21.12
N ILE A 159 -16.17 5.81 21.50
CA ILE A 159 -16.18 6.77 22.58
C ILE A 159 -16.76 8.06 22.02
N SER A 160 -18.10 8.15 21.99
CA SER A 160 -18.83 9.38 21.71
C SER A 160 -18.46 10.40 22.79
N SER A 161 -17.59 11.37 22.49
CA SER A 161 -17.31 12.47 23.42
C SER A 161 -17.12 13.80 22.69
N SER A 162 -17.30 14.89 23.41
CA SER A 162 -17.54 16.24 22.88
C SER A 162 -16.69 17.33 23.58
N GLY A 163 -15.36 17.29 23.52
CA GLY A 163 -14.48 18.48 23.75
C GLY A 163 -12.99 18.27 23.38
N LEU A 164 -12.30 19.21 22.73
CA LEU A 164 -10.85 19.23 22.32
C LEU A 164 -9.95 18.02 22.74
N GLY A 165 -9.51 17.19 21.78
CA GLY A 165 -8.94 15.85 22.01
C GLY A 165 -7.41 15.68 21.92
N ASN A 166 -6.88 14.76 22.73
CA ASN A 166 -5.49 14.26 22.69
C ASN A 166 -5.30 13.27 21.53
N SER A 167 -4.05 13.06 21.08
CA SER A 167 -3.77 12.03 20.08
C SER A 167 -3.84 10.63 20.69
N ILE A 168 -4.52 9.71 20.02
CA ILE A 168 -4.52 8.29 20.40
C ILE A 168 -3.70 7.54 19.35
N THR A 169 -2.65 6.89 19.80
CA THR A 169 -1.92 5.87 19.05
C THR A 169 -2.55 4.48 19.28
N THR A 170 -2.41 3.55 18.34
CA THR A 170 -2.76 2.14 18.55
C THR A 170 -1.88 1.28 17.66
N THR A 171 -1.77 -0.01 17.97
CA THR A 171 -1.01 -0.95 17.15
C THR A 171 -1.91 -1.68 16.17
N PHE A 172 -1.34 -2.05 15.03
CA PHE A 172 -2.03 -2.85 14.03
C PHE A 172 -1.10 -3.87 13.39
N GLN A 173 -1.70 -4.91 12.82
CA GLN A 173 -0.99 -5.91 12.03
C GLN A 173 -1.57 -5.92 10.62
N GLY A 174 -0.84 -6.47 9.66
CA GLY A 174 -1.37 -6.66 8.32
C GLY A 174 -0.30 -6.80 7.26
N ASP A 175 -0.71 -6.63 6.03
CA ASP A 175 0.15 -6.75 4.85
C ASP A 175 -0.01 -5.53 3.96
N PHE A 176 1.07 -5.09 3.32
CA PHE A 176 1.01 -4.03 2.32
C PHE A 176 1.91 -4.32 1.14
N SER A 177 1.62 -3.64 0.02
CA SER A 177 2.43 -3.72 -1.18
C SER A 177 2.63 -2.37 -1.86
N VAL A 178 3.77 -2.25 -2.53
CA VAL A 178 4.13 -1.11 -3.38
C VAL A 178 4.48 -1.61 -4.78
N THR A 179 3.72 -1.15 -5.78
CA THR A 179 3.85 -1.52 -7.19
C THR A 179 4.03 -0.30 -8.07
#